data_AF-A0A5T1TUH2-F1
#
_entry.id   AF-A0A5T1TUH2-F1
#
_cell.length_a   1.000
_cell.length_b   1.000
_cell.length_c   1.000
_cell.angle_alpha   90.00
_cell.angle_beta   90.00
_cell.angle_gamma   90.00
#
_symmetry.space_group_name_H-M   'P 1'
#
loop_
_entity.id
_entity.type
_entity.pdbx_description
1 polymer ?
#
loop_
_entity_poly.entity_id
_entity_poly.type
_entity_poly.pdbx_seq_one_letter_code
_entity_poly.pdbx_strand_id
1 'polypeptide(L)'
;NQLSYKLGQAMIVNSKSILGYIRMPFVLSYIYDKHKQEQKIYQEKIKKDSSLILPPLESYPDYKEALKEKECFTYKLGQELIKANKNWYGGGYIKLLLEIRKLKREYNKKEAYEQY
;
A
#
# COMPACT_ATOMS: atom_id res chain seq x y z
N ASN A 1 1.18 -7.50 -5.11
CA ASN A 1 1.99 -6.60 -4.26
C ASN A 1 1.07 -5.97 -3.21
N GLN A 2 0.88 -6.64 -2.06
CA GLN A 2 -0.10 -6.24 -1.04
C GLN A 2 0.39 -5.15 -0.07
N LEU A 3 1.69 -4.81 -0.08
CA LEU A 3 2.24 -3.86 0.89
C LEU A 3 1.55 -2.50 0.82
N SER A 4 1.36 -1.96 -0.39
CA SER A 4 0.65 -0.69 -0.59
C SER A 4 -0.76 -0.72 0.00
N TYR A 5 -1.50 -1.80 -0.22
CA TYR A 5 -2.84 -1.94 0.35
C TYR A 5 -2.79 -1.97 1.88
N LYS A 6 -1.92 -2.81 2.48
CA LYS A 6 -1.77 -2.91 3.95
C LYS A 6 -1.42 -1.56 4.58
N LEU A 7 -0.51 -0.81 3.96
CA LEU A 7 -0.11 0.52 4.41
C LEU A 7 -1.25 1.54 4.27
N GLY A 8 -1.91 1.60 3.13
CA GLY A 8 -3.05 2.50 2.92
C GLY A 8 -4.20 2.21 3.87
N GLN A 9 -4.49 0.91 4.12
CA GLN A 9 -5.51 0.49 5.07
C GLN A 9 -5.15 0.96 6.49
N ALA A 10 -3.90 0.78 6.89
CA ALA A 10 -3.42 1.28 8.18
C ALA A 10 -3.54 2.80 8.29
N MET A 11 -3.25 3.56 7.22
CA MET A 11 -3.43 5.01 7.21
C MET A 11 -4.90 5.40 7.41
N ILE A 12 -5.84 4.75 6.73
CA ILE A 12 -7.28 5.02 6.85
C ILE A 12 -7.81 4.67 8.24
N VAL A 13 -7.40 3.53 8.80
CA VAL A 13 -7.86 3.11 10.12
C VAL A 13 -7.32 4.04 11.22
N ASN A 14 -6.05 4.43 11.11
CA ASN A 14 -5.42 5.27 12.12
C ASN A 14 -5.80 6.76 12.02
N SER A 15 -6.22 7.25 10.85
CA SER A 15 -6.61 8.65 10.67
C SER A 15 -7.94 9.03 11.34
N LYS A 16 -8.68 8.06 11.90
CA LYS A 16 -9.98 8.29 12.55
C LYS A 16 -9.92 8.88 13.95
N SER A 17 -8.72 9.02 14.55
CA SER A 17 -8.57 9.59 15.89
C SER A 17 -7.20 10.23 16.09
N ILE A 18 -7.10 11.16 17.05
CA ILE A 18 -5.84 11.84 17.41
C ILE A 18 -4.79 10.82 17.88
N LEU A 19 -5.15 9.92 18.78
CA LEU A 19 -4.28 8.82 19.24
C LEU A 19 -3.87 7.90 18.08
N GLY A 20 -4.78 7.69 17.12
CA GLY A 20 -4.51 6.97 15.88
C GLY A 20 -3.41 7.63 15.05
N TYR A 21 -3.44 8.95 14.88
CA TYR A 21 -2.37 9.69 14.20
C TYR A 21 -1.02 9.56 14.92
N ILE A 22 -1.00 9.64 16.26
CA ILE A 22 0.23 9.52 17.07
C ILE A 22 0.85 8.12 16.91
N ARG A 23 0.04 7.05 16.93
CA ARG A 23 0.55 5.68 16.79
C ARG A 23 0.84 5.27 15.34
N MET A 24 0.32 6.01 14.35
CA MET A 24 0.39 5.65 12.93
C MET A 24 1.83 5.38 12.44
N PRO A 25 2.86 6.19 12.76
CA PRO A 25 4.22 5.94 12.30
C PRO A 25 4.76 4.57 12.73
N PHE A 26 4.48 4.16 13.97
CA PHE A 26 4.90 2.86 14.52
C PHE A 26 4.21 1.69 13.81
N VAL A 27 2.90 1.82 13.58
CA VAL A 27 2.11 0.81 12.85
C VAL A 27 2.64 0.65 11.42
N LEU A 28 2.91 1.75 10.73
CA LEU A 28 3.44 1.72 9.36
C LEU A 28 4.84 1.10 9.30
N SER A 29 5.72 1.42 10.26
CA SER A 29 7.05 0.79 10.36
C SER A 29 6.92 -0.71 10.55
N TYR A 30 6.10 -1.15 11.52
CA TYR A 30 5.89 -2.57 11.79
C TYR A 30 5.39 -3.34 10.56
N ILE A 31 4.40 -2.81 9.84
CA ILE A 31 3.87 -3.44 8.62
C ILE A 31 4.97 -3.58 7.56
N TYR A 32 5.77 -2.53 7.38
CA TYR A 32 6.86 -2.54 6.40
C TYR A 32 7.93 -3.56 6.76
N ASP A 33 8.38 -3.58 8.01
CA ASP A 33 9.43 -4.47 8.49
C ASP A 33 8.99 -5.93 8.44
N LYS A 34 7.76 -6.23 8.87
CA LYS A 34 7.16 -7.56 8.76
C LYS A 34 7.11 -8.03 7.31
N HIS A 35 6.65 -7.18 6.39
CA HIS A 35 6.60 -7.52 4.97
C HIS A 35 8.00 -7.81 4.41
N LYS A 36 9.00 -6.99 4.77
CA LYS A 36 10.39 -7.20 4.35
C LYS A 36 10.95 -8.51 4.90
N GLN A 37 10.59 -8.89 6.14
CA GLN A 37 10.99 -10.14 6.74
C GLN A 37 10.34 -11.35 6.05
N GLU A 38 9.03 -11.30 5.78
CA GLU A 38 8.30 -12.32 5.02
C GLU A 38 8.96 -12.57 3.66
N GLN A 39 9.34 -11.50 2.96
CA GLN A 39 10.04 -11.59 1.67
C GLN A 39 11.42 -12.24 1.80
N LYS A 40 12.19 -11.90 2.85
CA LYS A 40 13.49 -12.56 3.10
C LYS A 40 13.33 -14.05 3.39
N ILE A 41 12.39 -14.42 4.24
CA ILE A 41 12.11 -15.82 4.59
C ILE A 41 11.72 -16.61 3.33
N TYR A 42 10.87 -16.05 2.47
CA TYR A 42 10.52 -16.67 1.20
C TYR A 42 11.74 -16.87 0.30
N GLN A 43 12.59 -15.84 0.17
CA GLN A 43 13.83 -15.92 -0.62
C GLN A 43 14.81 -16.97 -0.06
N GLU A 44 14.88 -17.16 1.25
CA GLU A 44 15.67 -18.21 1.88
C GLU A 44 15.09 -19.61 1.64
N LYS A 45 13.76 -19.74 1.64
CA LYS A 45 13.08 -21.02 1.33
C LYS A 45 13.34 -21.46 -0.10
N ILE A 46 13.19 -20.57 -1.09
CA ILE A 46 13.44 -20.92 -2.50
C ILE A 46 14.93 -21.21 -2.78
N LYS A 47 15.85 -20.62 -2.01
CA LYS A 47 17.29 -20.95 -2.10
C LYS A 47 17.59 -22.36 -1.60
N LYS A 48 16.82 -22.86 -0.62
CA LYS A 48 16.96 -24.22 -0.08
C LYS A 48 16.24 -25.24 -0.96
N ASP A 49 15.10 -24.87 -1.51
CA ASP A 49 14.27 -25.70 -2.36
C ASP A 49 13.63 -24.88 -3.49
N SER A 50 14.19 -25.00 -4.69
CA SER A 50 13.71 -24.30 -5.89
C SER A 50 12.33 -24.75 -6.35
N SER A 51 11.80 -25.87 -5.87
CA SER A 51 10.43 -26.32 -6.20
C SER A 51 9.35 -25.45 -5.55
N LEU A 52 9.71 -24.67 -4.53
CA LEU A 52 8.82 -23.76 -3.80
C LEU A 52 8.61 -22.40 -4.50
N ILE A 53 9.19 -22.20 -5.69
CA ILE A 53 9.03 -20.96 -6.44
C ILE A 53 7.57 -20.83 -6.87
N LEU A 54 6.89 -19.82 -6.33
CA LEU A 54 5.56 -19.44 -6.75
C LEU A 54 5.60 -18.97 -8.22
N PRO A 55 4.59 -19.35 -9.02
CA PRO A 55 4.54 -18.90 -10.40
C PRO A 55 4.30 -17.37 -10.44
N PRO A 56 4.61 -16.70 -11.57
CA PRO A 56 4.44 -15.26 -11.70
C PRO A 56 3.00 -14.83 -11.40
N LEU A 57 2.80 -13.63 -10.86
CA LEU A 57 1.46 -13.11 -10.53
C LEU A 57 0.48 -13.13 -11.73
N GLU A 58 1.00 -12.96 -12.94
CA GLU A 58 0.24 -12.99 -14.20
C GLU A 58 -0.33 -14.35 -14.56
N SER A 59 0.25 -15.43 -14.01
CA SER A 59 -0.20 -16.80 -14.25
C SER A 59 -1.42 -17.19 -13.43
N TYR A 60 -1.80 -16.38 -12.43
CA TYR A 60 -2.95 -16.67 -11.60
C TYR A 60 -4.25 -16.25 -12.31
N PRO A 61 -5.32 -17.07 -12.25
CA PRO A 61 -6.58 -16.80 -12.92
C PRO A 61 -7.24 -15.47 -12.53
N ASP A 62 -7.01 -15.01 -11.29
CA ASP A 62 -7.57 -13.80 -10.68
C ASP A 62 -6.68 -12.55 -10.89
N TYR A 63 -5.62 -12.64 -11.68
CA TYR A 63 -4.69 -11.54 -11.88
C TYR A 63 -5.37 -10.27 -12.42
N LYS A 64 -6.34 -10.43 -13.33
CA LYS A 64 -7.07 -9.30 -13.93
C LYS A 64 -7.93 -8.58 -12.88
N GLU A 65 -8.53 -9.31 -11.97
CA GLU A 65 -9.31 -8.80 -10.85
C GLU A 65 -8.39 -8.09 -9.84
N ALA A 66 -7.24 -8.70 -9.52
CA ALA A 66 -6.22 -8.11 -8.65
C ALA A 66 -5.61 -6.81 -9.22
N LEU A 67 -5.60 -6.64 -10.56
CA LEU A 67 -5.21 -5.39 -11.19
C LEU A 67 -6.23 -4.27 -10.94
N LYS A 68 -7.52 -4.57 -10.93
CA LYS A 68 -8.56 -3.57 -10.59
C LYS A 68 -8.44 -3.11 -9.14
N GLU A 69 -8.01 -4.00 -8.24
CA GLU A 69 -7.74 -3.64 -6.84
C GLU A 69 -6.62 -2.59 -6.70
N LYS A 70 -5.68 -2.51 -7.65
CA LYS A 70 -4.66 -1.45 -7.68
C LYS A 70 -5.26 -0.06 -7.96
N GLU A 71 -6.47 0.01 -8.50
CA GLU A 71 -7.13 1.29 -8.76
C GLU A 71 -7.83 1.86 -7.52
N CYS A 72 -8.03 1.03 -6.48
CA CYS A 72 -8.72 1.45 -5.27
C CYS A 72 -7.95 2.54 -4.52
N PHE A 73 -8.71 3.40 -3.84
CA PHE A 73 -8.14 4.52 -3.07
C PHE A 73 -7.12 4.05 -2.04
N THR A 74 -7.43 2.98 -1.30
CA THR A 74 -6.55 2.40 -0.28
C THR A 74 -5.19 2.02 -0.85
N TYR A 75 -5.17 1.34 -2.00
CA TYR A 75 -3.93 0.93 -2.64
C TYR A 75 -3.10 2.15 -3.08
N LYS A 76 -3.73 3.11 -3.77
CA LYS A 76 -3.07 4.34 -4.23
C LYS A 76 -2.49 5.15 -3.06
N LEU A 77 -3.23 5.23 -1.96
CA LEU A 77 -2.80 5.92 -0.74
C LEU A 77 -1.49 5.33 -0.20
N GLY A 78 -1.40 4.01 -0.04
CA GLY A 78 -0.17 3.37 0.42
C GLY A 78 0.96 3.41 -0.61
N GLN A 79 0.65 3.44 -1.92
CA GLN A 79 1.67 3.68 -2.94
C GLN A 79 2.31 5.05 -2.81
N GLU A 80 1.52 6.10 -2.59
CA GLU A 80 2.05 7.45 -2.38
C GLU A 80 2.92 7.52 -1.11
N LEU A 81 2.55 6.80 -0.03
CA LEU A 81 3.40 6.70 1.14
C LEU A 81 4.76 6.06 0.82
N ILE A 82 4.78 4.96 0.07
CA ILE A 82 6.05 4.31 -0.34
C ILE A 82 6.91 5.26 -1.17
N LYS A 83 6.30 6.02 -2.09
CA LYS A 83 6.99 7.03 -2.90
C LYS A 83 7.56 8.15 -2.04
N ALA A 84 6.78 8.63 -1.06
CA ALA A 84 7.20 9.65 -0.12
C ALA A 84 8.41 9.21 0.70
N ASN A 85 8.41 7.95 1.19
CA ASN A 85 9.53 7.39 1.93
C ASN A 85 10.82 7.31 1.10
N LYS A 86 10.72 6.99 -0.20
CA LYS A 86 11.90 6.97 -1.09
C LYS A 86 12.48 8.37 -1.31
N ASN A 87 11.64 9.40 -1.30
CA ASN A 87 12.00 10.78 -1.58
C ASN A 87 11.92 11.67 -0.32
N TRP A 88 12.13 11.10 0.87
CA TRP A 88 11.86 11.78 2.13
C TRP A 88 12.69 13.07 2.29
N TYR A 89 13.96 13.04 1.86
CA TYR A 89 14.88 14.18 1.87
C TYR A 89 14.57 15.24 0.80
N GLY A 90 13.77 14.90 -0.20
CA GLY A 90 13.32 15.82 -1.27
C GLY A 90 11.93 16.39 -1.04
N GLY A 91 11.45 16.44 0.21
CA GLY A 91 10.09 16.91 0.53
C GLY A 91 8.99 15.89 0.20
N GLY A 92 9.32 14.60 0.11
CA GLY A 92 8.38 13.54 -0.25
C GLY A 92 7.10 13.53 0.59
N TYR A 93 7.18 13.84 1.89
CA TYR A 93 6.01 13.91 2.76
C TYR A 93 5.15 15.17 2.55
N ILE A 94 5.72 16.30 2.13
CA ILE A 94 4.95 17.48 1.74
C ILE A 94 4.14 17.13 0.49
N LYS A 95 4.78 16.49 -0.50
CA LYS A 95 4.12 15.99 -1.70
C LYS A 95 3.02 14.97 -1.37
N LEU A 96 3.27 14.06 -0.42
CA LEU A 96 2.28 13.10 0.05
C LEU A 96 1.00 13.78 0.53
N LEU A 97 1.10 14.85 1.31
CA LEU A 97 -0.07 15.59 1.79
C LEU A 97 -0.89 16.24 0.66
N LEU A 98 -0.23 16.64 -0.43
CA LEU A 98 -0.90 17.17 -1.63
C LEU A 98 -1.59 16.06 -2.42
N GLU A 99 -0.90 14.93 -2.62
CA GLU A 99 -1.45 13.78 -3.34
C GLU A 99 -2.62 13.14 -2.59
N ILE A 100 -2.57 13.04 -1.26
CA ILE A 100 -3.71 12.56 -0.45
C ILE A 100 -4.94 13.44 -0.67
N ARG A 101 -4.77 14.77 -0.70
CA ARG A 101 -5.89 15.70 -0.97
C ARG A 101 -6.45 15.50 -2.37
N LYS A 102 -5.58 15.32 -3.37
CA LYS A 102 -5.97 15.07 -4.76
C LYS A 102 -6.71 13.73 -4.89
N LEU A 103 -6.16 12.65 -4.34
CA LEU A 103 -6.78 11.32 -4.33
C LEU A 103 -8.16 11.34 -3.68
N LYS A 104 -8.33 12.06 -2.57
CA LYS A 104 -9.64 12.20 -1.91
C LYS A 104 -10.65 12.92 -2.79
N ARG A 105 -10.23 13.97 -3.51
CA ARG A 105 -11.11 14.69 -4.46
C ARG A 105 -11.52 13.79 -5.62
N GLU A 106 -10.59 13.01 -6.18
CA GLU A 106 -10.89 12.08 -7.27
C GLU A 106 -11.84 10.96 -6.82
N TYR A 107 -11.60 10.41 -5.64
CA TYR A 107 -12.47 9.39 -5.04
C TYR A 107 -13.90 9.89 -4.86
N ASN A 108 -14.09 11.04 -4.22
CA ASN A 108 -15.41 11.63 -4.02
C ASN A 108 -16.14 11.95 -5.33
N LYS A 109 -15.41 12.39 -6.37
CA LYS A 109 -16.01 12.62 -7.70
C LYS A 109 -16.49 11.33 -8.32
N LYS A 110 -15.69 10.26 -8.29
CA LYS A 110 -16.08 8.94 -8.82
C LYS A 110 -17.30 8.39 -8.09
N GLU A 111 -17.32 8.42 -6.77
CA GLU A 111 -18.50 8.01 -5.99
C GLU A 111 -19.74 8.81 -6.39
N ALA A 112 -19.62 10.12 -6.59
CA ALA A 112 -20.75 10.94 -7.03
C ALA A 112 -21.25 10.55 -8.42
N TYR A 113 -20.37 10.24 -9.38
CA TYR A 113 -20.75 9.80 -10.73
C TYR A 113 -21.38 8.41 -10.76
N GLU A 114 -20.92 7.48 -9.92
CA GLU A 114 -21.46 6.11 -9.82
C GLU A 114 -22.84 6.06 -9.12
N GLN A 115 -23.27 7.17 -8.50
CA GLN A 115 -24.59 7.33 -7.87
C GLN A 115 -25.67 7.89 -8.82
N TYR A 116 -25.31 8.19 -10.08
CA TYR A 116 -26.21 8.62 -11.16
C TYR A 116 -26.27 7.57 -12.28
#